data_AF-A0A5M5BRV5-F1
#
_entry.id   AF-A0A5M5BRV5-F1
#
_cell.length_a   1.000
_cell.length_b   1.000
_cell.length_c   1.000
_cell.angle_alpha   90.00
_cell.angle_beta   90.00
_cell.angle_gamma   90.00
#
_symmetry.space_group_name_H-M   'P 1'
#
loop_
_entity.id
_entity.type
_entity.pdbx_description
1 polymer ?
#
loop_
_entity_poly.entity_id
_entity_poly.type
_entity_poly.pdbx_seq_one_letter_code
_entity_poly.pdbx_strand_id
1 'polypeptide(L)'
;HFYLATKHREDGATYTNLSFPLTLPKGDGAIVGLEERGRARMDGSGSYKGKAAGSNSSEGLWIASPARTSLTSAKHIYWFESAYDAMAYYQLHQAQNKDLRKAVFISTGGAPSQQQFKGAIKATPHASHHLCFDHDRAGQVYAIHFALTHAGWNFSTCLSQTGRLIVQNNSEDYSQYEIELEPFNFEKITAILGINDAKQNLKNGERDDMGIGDGYLQEMRMVCMDEYEMARDEGSASEEELEKMRSNLEAIEKAIDASISGPEATGCILYESAAEGYKDWNDQLLGKRIKPEKDNLDDWEISGKATLNHALSDLPEVNPEHIRNGLYDEADHEAVRKRLERADRVIFSFETNDQGMSDKGFQEMYKIREELARLEVDITNSLSGMREDFHSRFHR
;
A
#
# COMPACT_ATOMS: atom_id res chain seq x y z
N HIS A 1 9.42 -12.79 9.79
CA HIS A 1 10.41 -13.31 8.83
C HIS A 1 10.97 -12.12 8.03
N PHE A 2 12.29 -11.94 7.99
CA PHE A 2 12.95 -10.84 7.27
C PHE A 2 14.26 -11.35 6.64
N TYR A 3 14.76 -10.61 5.67
CA TYR A 3 16.01 -10.87 4.97
C TYR A 3 16.98 -9.72 5.14
N LEU A 4 18.26 -10.04 5.06
CA LEU A 4 19.31 -9.06 4.84
C LEU A 4 19.65 -9.10 3.34
N ALA A 5 19.04 -8.22 2.55
CA ALA A 5 19.22 -8.20 1.11
C ALA A 5 20.46 -7.39 0.73
N THR A 6 21.35 -7.97 -0.07
CA THR A 6 22.60 -7.33 -0.48
C THR A 6 22.66 -7.17 -2.00
N LYS A 7 22.81 -5.93 -2.47
CA LYS A 7 23.04 -5.61 -3.89
C LYS A 7 24.52 -5.34 -4.13
N HIS A 8 25.13 -6.16 -4.98
CA HIS A 8 26.46 -5.91 -5.53
C HIS A 8 26.33 -5.11 -6.82
N ARG A 9 27.10 -4.03 -6.94
CA ARG A 9 27.18 -3.22 -8.16
C ARG A 9 28.43 -3.54 -8.94
N GLU A 10 28.39 -3.22 -10.23
CA GLU A 10 29.51 -3.37 -11.15
C GLU A 10 30.75 -2.54 -10.73
N ASP A 11 30.54 -1.44 -10.00
CA ASP A 11 31.59 -0.59 -9.43
C ASP A 11 32.23 -1.15 -8.15
N GLY A 12 31.85 -2.36 -7.73
CA GLY A 12 32.35 -3.03 -6.51
C GLY A 12 31.68 -2.56 -5.22
N ALA A 13 30.80 -1.55 -5.26
CA ALA A 13 30.05 -1.13 -4.08
C ALA A 13 28.98 -2.17 -3.71
N THR A 14 28.78 -2.34 -2.40
CA THR A 14 27.81 -3.28 -1.84
C THR A 14 26.86 -2.54 -0.91
N TYR A 15 25.56 -2.71 -1.13
CA TYR A 15 24.52 -2.11 -0.28
C TYR A 15 23.69 -3.20 0.35
N THR A 16 23.53 -3.12 1.66
CA THR A 16 22.80 -4.12 2.44
C THR A 16 21.64 -3.45 3.16
N ASN A 17 20.43 -3.98 2.93
CA ASN A 17 19.19 -3.46 3.49
C ASN A 17 18.50 -4.55 4.31
N LEU A 18 17.77 -4.12 5.34
CA LEU A 18 16.77 -4.98 5.95
C LEU A 18 15.57 -5.03 5.00
N SER A 19 15.15 -6.24 4.63
CA SER A 19 14.12 -6.45 3.64
C SER A 19 13.06 -7.43 4.14
N PHE A 20 11.83 -7.21 3.75
CA PHE A 20 10.68 -8.01 4.13
C PHE A 20 10.07 -8.61 2.87
N PRO A 21 10.09 -9.95 2.72
CA PRO A 21 9.63 -10.58 1.49
C PRO A 21 8.13 -10.47 1.31
N LEU A 22 7.73 -10.04 0.12
CA LEU A 22 6.33 -9.99 -0.29
C LEU A 22 5.95 -11.31 -0.95
N THR A 23 4.83 -11.86 -0.55
CA THR A 23 4.22 -13.08 -1.11
C THR A 23 2.76 -12.82 -1.46
N LEU A 24 2.17 -13.65 -2.31
CA LEU A 24 0.73 -13.58 -2.61
C LEU A 24 -0.07 -14.35 -1.55
N PRO A 25 -1.21 -13.83 -1.05
CA PRO A 25 -2.06 -14.51 -0.05
C PRO A 25 -2.47 -15.96 -0.36
N LYS A 26 -2.69 -16.27 -1.64
CA LYS A 26 -2.99 -17.64 -2.13
C LYS A 26 -1.92 -18.18 -3.09
N GLY A 27 -0.70 -17.67 -2.97
CA GLY A 27 0.43 -18.14 -3.77
C GLY A 27 1.03 -19.44 -3.26
N ASP A 28 2.03 -19.94 -3.97
CA ASP A 28 2.89 -21.08 -3.61
C ASP A 28 4.00 -20.71 -2.61
N GLY A 29 3.95 -19.49 -2.04
CA GLY A 29 5.02 -18.95 -1.20
C GLY A 29 6.16 -18.28 -1.98
N ALA A 30 6.07 -18.19 -3.30
CA ALA A 30 7.05 -17.46 -4.09
C ALA A 30 7.15 -15.99 -3.68
N ILE A 31 8.38 -15.51 -3.59
CA ILE A 31 8.68 -14.11 -3.29
C ILE A 31 8.42 -13.29 -4.56
N VAL A 32 7.45 -12.39 -4.48
CA VAL A 32 7.04 -11.49 -5.58
C VAL A 32 7.56 -10.06 -5.40
N GLY A 33 8.35 -9.81 -4.37
CA GLY A 33 8.93 -8.50 -4.10
C GLY A 33 9.59 -8.42 -2.73
N LEU A 34 10.16 -7.26 -2.44
CA LEU A 34 10.77 -6.94 -1.16
C LEU A 34 10.32 -5.54 -0.72
N GLU A 35 9.75 -5.42 0.48
CA GLU A 35 9.75 -4.14 1.19
C GLU A 35 11.16 -3.91 1.76
N GLU A 36 11.75 -2.74 1.53
CA GLU A 36 13.07 -2.38 2.01
C GLU A 36 13.00 -1.30 3.10
N ARG A 37 13.75 -1.51 4.18
CA ARG A 37 13.87 -0.58 5.30
C ARG A 37 15.34 -0.45 5.73
N GLY A 38 15.65 0.68 6.36
CA GLY A 38 16.90 0.86 7.11
C GLY A 38 18.13 1.28 6.29
N ARG A 39 18.05 1.36 4.95
CA ARG A 39 19.18 1.86 4.13
C ARG A 39 19.37 3.36 4.35
N ALA A 40 20.50 3.82 4.85
CA ALA A 40 20.77 5.26 4.89
C ALA A 40 20.77 5.86 3.46
N ARG A 41 20.10 7.00 3.27
CA ARG A 41 20.20 7.77 2.03
C ARG A 41 21.55 8.50 1.99
N MET A 42 22.14 8.60 0.80
CA MET A 42 23.46 9.23 0.63
C MET A 42 23.47 10.73 0.96
N ASP A 43 22.31 11.39 0.87
CA ASP A 43 22.13 12.80 1.22
C ASP A 43 21.99 13.06 2.74
N GLY A 44 22.00 12.01 3.57
CA GLY A 44 21.84 12.13 5.01
C GLY A 44 20.41 12.43 5.47
N SER A 45 19.41 12.46 4.57
CA SER A 45 18.00 12.77 4.88
C SER A 45 17.27 11.66 5.67
N GLY A 46 17.97 10.60 6.07
CA GLY A 46 17.46 9.50 6.87
C GLY A 46 17.53 8.16 6.16
N SER A 47 16.65 7.23 6.54
CA SER A 47 16.61 5.89 5.96
C SER A 47 15.63 5.81 4.79
N TYR A 48 16.04 5.18 3.69
CA TYR A 48 15.16 4.73 2.63
C TYR A 48 14.11 3.77 3.19
N LYS A 49 12.89 3.99 2.70
CA LYS A 49 11.69 3.22 2.94
C LYS A 49 11.02 3.06 1.58
N GLY A 50 10.68 1.85 1.18
CA GLY A 50 10.04 1.62 -0.12
C GLY A 50 9.98 0.14 -0.47
N LYS A 51 9.62 -0.15 -1.72
CA LYS A 51 9.64 -1.51 -2.28
C LYS A 51 10.77 -1.61 -3.31
N ALA A 52 11.44 -2.75 -3.37
CA ALA A 52 12.47 -3.01 -4.36
C ALA A 52 11.89 -2.92 -5.79
N ALA A 53 12.67 -2.42 -6.74
CA ALA A 53 12.26 -2.32 -8.13
C ALA A 53 11.83 -3.69 -8.69
N GLY A 54 10.70 -3.72 -9.41
CA GLY A 54 10.11 -4.96 -9.92
C GLY A 54 9.26 -5.74 -8.91
N SER A 55 9.12 -5.26 -7.68
CA SER A 55 8.18 -5.86 -6.71
C SER A 55 6.74 -5.72 -7.21
N ASN A 56 5.96 -6.79 -7.10
CA ASN A 56 4.51 -6.75 -7.29
C ASN A 56 3.88 -5.93 -6.16
N SER A 57 3.80 -4.61 -6.38
CA SER A 57 3.25 -3.65 -5.42
C SER A 57 1.72 -3.68 -5.37
N SER A 58 1.09 -4.30 -6.38
CA SER A 58 -0.36 -4.39 -6.49
C SER A 58 -0.93 -5.53 -5.67
N GLU A 59 -0.22 -6.65 -5.51
CA GLU A 59 -0.77 -7.84 -4.81
C GLU A 59 0.15 -8.39 -3.72
N GLY A 60 1.45 -8.11 -3.80
CA GLY A 60 2.43 -8.65 -2.86
C GLY A 60 2.26 -8.07 -1.46
N LEU A 61 2.24 -8.94 -0.46
CA LEU A 61 2.13 -8.60 0.96
C LEU A 61 3.25 -9.25 1.75
N TRP A 62 3.81 -8.55 2.73
CA TRP A 62 4.60 -9.22 3.75
C TRP A 62 3.63 -9.85 4.74
N ILE A 63 3.72 -11.17 4.90
CA ILE A 63 2.83 -11.95 5.76
C ILE A 63 3.69 -12.71 6.76
N ALA A 64 3.45 -12.51 8.05
CA ALA A 64 4.24 -13.14 9.10
C ALA A 64 3.38 -13.52 10.30
N SER A 65 3.67 -14.67 10.90
CA SER A 65 3.12 -15.06 12.20
C SER A 65 4.24 -15.58 13.08
N PRO A 66 4.40 -15.07 14.32
CA PRO A 66 5.40 -15.60 15.25
C PRO A 66 5.26 -17.10 15.51
N ALA A 67 4.03 -17.61 15.56
CA ALA A 67 3.72 -19.04 15.73
C ALA A 67 3.57 -19.79 14.40
N ARG A 68 3.95 -19.17 13.27
CA ARG A 68 3.81 -19.74 11.91
C ARG A 68 2.38 -20.17 11.59
N THR A 69 1.38 -19.50 12.16
CA THR A 69 -0.01 -19.71 11.79
C THR A 69 -0.14 -19.42 10.29
N SER A 70 -0.70 -20.37 9.55
CA SER A 70 -0.98 -20.18 8.13
C SER A 70 -1.99 -19.03 7.96
N LEU A 71 -1.96 -18.35 6.81
CA LEU A 71 -2.91 -17.27 6.56
C LEU A 71 -4.37 -17.79 6.60
N THR A 72 -4.61 -18.98 6.05
CA THR A 72 -5.95 -19.59 5.94
C THR A 72 -6.53 -20.04 7.27
N SER A 73 -5.69 -20.40 8.24
CA SER A 73 -6.13 -20.83 9.58
C SER A 73 -6.09 -19.68 10.61
N ALA A 74 -5.76 -18.46 10.19
CA ALA A 74 -5.66 -17.31 11.07
C ALA A 74 -7.04 -16.83 11.54
N LYS A 75 -7.22 -16.70 12.86
CA LYS A 75 -8.42 -16.09 13.46
C LYS A 75 -8.34 -14.56 13.54
N HIS A 76 -7.13 -14.04 13.73
CA HIS A 76 -6.86 -12.61 13.84
C HIS A 76 -5.76 -12.20 12.88
N ILE A 77 -6.04 -11.16 12.10
CA ILE A 77 -5.12 -10.61 11.10
C ILE A 77 -4.95 -9.13 11.37
N TYR A 78 -3.71 -8.71 11.59
CA TYR A 78 -3.35 -7.32 11.87
C TYR A 78 -2.69 -6.69 10.65
N TRP A 79 -3.22 -5.55 10.20
CA TRP A 79 -2.83 -4.85 8.99
C TRP A 79 -2.03 -3.59 9.29
N PHE A 80 -0.89 -3.43 8.62
CA PHE A 80 0.03 -2.31 8.80
C PHE A 80 0.55 -1.77 7.47
N GLU A 81 0.93 -0.51 7.45
CA GLU A 81 1.61 0.09 6.29
C GLU A 81 3.06 -0.38 6.19
N SER A 82 3.69 -0.77 7.31
CA SER A 82 5.06 -1.27 7.32
C SER A 82 5.26 -2.51 8.19
N ALA A 83 6.25 -3.32 7.81
CA ALA A 83 6.68 -4.44 8.65
C ALA A 83 7.30 -3.96 9.98
N TYR A 84 7.84 -2.74 10.03
CA TYR A 84 8.33 -2.14 11.29
C TYR A 84 7.18 -1.92 12.27
N ASP A 85 6.05 -1.39 11.81
CA ASP A 85 4.88 -1.13 12.65
C ASP A 85 4.26 -2.43 13.15
N ALA A 86 4.19 -3.44 12.29
CA ALA A 86 3.75 -4.77 12.69
C ALA A 86 4.62 -5.37 13.81
N MET A 87 5.95 -5.29 13.65
CA MET A 87 6.89 -5.77 14.67
C MET A 87 6.82 -4.94 15.96
N ALA A 88 6.64 -3.62 15.84
CA ALA A 88 6.51 -2.73 16.98
C ALA A 88 5.22 -3.00 17.76
N TYR A 89 4.09 -3.17 17.07
CA TYR A 89 2.82 -3.58 17.67
C TYR A 89 2.99 -4.89 18.44
N TYR A 90 3.63 -5.90 17.85
CA TYR A 90 3.87 -7.17 18.53
C TYR A 90 4.68 -6.97 19.83
N GLN A 91 5.78 -6.22 19.77
CA GLN A 91 6.63 -5.96 20.94
C GLN A 91 5.89 -5.22 22.06
N LEU A 92 5.03 -4.26 21.71
CA LEU A 92 4.23 -3.49 22.67
C LEU A 92 3.20 -4.35 23.41
N HIS A 93 2.59 -5.34 22.73
CA HIS A 93 1.39 -6.02 23.24
C HIS A 93 1.60 -7.49 23.65
N GLN A 94 2.63 -8.18 23.16
CA GLN A 94 2.82 -9.63 23.41
C GLN A 94 2.95 -9.99 24.90
N ALA A 95 3.39 -9.04 25.73
CA ALA A 95 3.48 -9.24 27.17
C ALA A 95 2.09 -9.43 27.82
N GLN A 96 1.10 -8.64 27.40
CA GLN A 96 -0.28 -8.72 27.91
C GLN A 96 -1.20 -9.58 27.02
N ASN A 97 -0.75 -9.94 25.81
CA ASN A 97 -1.48 -10.79 24.87
C ASN A 97 -0.64 -11.99 24.43
N LYS A 98 -0.72 -13.09 25.18
CA LYS A 98 0.03 -14.32 24.87
C LYS A 98 -0.40 -15.00 23.57
N ASP A 99 -1.66 -14.85 23.18
CA ASP A 99 -2.17 -15.41 21.93
C ASP A 99 -1.87 -14.55 20.71
N LEU A 100 -1.34 -13.34 20.89
CA LEU A 100 -0.90 -12.48 19.79
C LEU A 100 0.13 -13.16 18.90
N ARG A 101 0.93 -14.08 19.47
CA ARG A 101 1.88 -14.90 18.70
C ARG A 101 1.22 -15.78 17.64
N LYS A 102 -0.06 -16.13 17.82
CA LYS A 102 -0.86 -16.95 16.90
C LYS A 102 -1.50 -16.11 15.78
N ALA A 103 -1.53 -14.79 15.93
CA ALA A 103 -2.07 -13.92 14.91
C ALA A 103 -1.18 -13.87 13.66
N VAL A 104 -1.76 -13.44 12.55
CA VAL A 104 -1.03 -13.11 11.32
C VAL A 104 -0.90 -11.60 11.21
N PHE A 105 0.30 -11.14 10.90
CA PHE A 105 0.66 -9.75 10.70
C PHE A 105 0.91 -9.54 9.21
N ILE A 106 0.28 -8.51 8.65
CA ILE A 106 0.39 -8.15 7.25
C ILE A 106 0.96 -6.75 7.13
N SER A 107 1.99 -6.58 6.31
CA SER A 107 2.38 -5.28 5.81
C SER A 107 2.10 -5.15 4.31
N THR A 108 1.52 -4.00 3.95
CA THR A 108 1.31 -3.58 2.56
C THR A 108 2.56 -2.93 1.95
N GLY A 109 3.61 -2.70 2.74
CA GLY A 109 4.87 -2.08 2.32
C GLY A 109 4.73 -0.63 1.84
N GLY A 110 3.78 0.12 2.40
CA GLY A 110 3.37 1.47 2.02
C GLY A 110 1.86 1.55 1.79
N ALA A 111 1.42 2.52 0.97
CA ALA A 111 0.02 2.68 0.61
C ALA A 111 -0.58 1.35 0.11
N PRO A 112 -1.68 0.86 0.72
CA PRO A 112 -2.32 -0.38 0.33
C PRO A 112 -3.06 -0.25 -1.01
N SER A 113 -3.03 -1.31 -1.80
CA SER A 113 -3.86 -1.43 -3.00
C SER A 113 -5.17 -2.17 -2.68
N GLN A 114 -6.21 -1.97 -3.49
CA GLN A 114 -7.42 -2.78 -3.40
C GLN A 114 -7.17 -4.28 -3.66
N GLN A 115 -6.21 -4.64 -4.52
CA GLN A 115 -5.94 -6.05 -4.83
C GLN A 115 -5.24 -6.78 -3.68
N GLN A 116 -4.40 -6.09 -2.91
CA GLN A 116 -3.84 -6.59 -1.67
C GLN A 116 -4.95 -6.95 -0.67
N PHE A 117 -5.92 -6.04 -0.47
CA PHE A 117 -7.08 -6.28 0.40
C PHE A 117 -7.93 -7.45 -0.11
N LYS A 118 -8.35 -7.42 -1.39
CA LYS A 118 -9.17 -8.48 -2.00
C LYS A 118 -8.51 -9.85 -1.89
N GLY A 119 -7.21 -9.93 -2.16
CA GLY A 119 -6.45 -11.17 -2.11
C GLY A 119 -6.44 -11.79 -0.71
N ALA A 120 -6.17 -10.99 0.32
CA ALA A 120 -6.13 -11.44 1.70
C ALA A 120 -7.52 -11.77 2.24
N ILE A 121 -8.52 -10.89 2.06
CA ILE A 121 -9.91 -11.12 2.52
C ILE A 121 -10.46 -12.41 1.91
N LYS A 122 -10.22 -12.66 0.62
CA LYS A 122 -10.60 -13.91 -0.05
C LYS A 122 -9.88 -15.14 0.52
N ALA A 123 -8.68 -14.96 1.08
CA ALA A 123 -7.93 -16.03 1.73
C ALA A 123 -8.38 -16.29 3.16
N THR A 124 -9.04 -15.32 3.79
CA THR A 124 -9.36 -15.35 5.23
C THR A 124 -10.79 -14.91 5.52
N PRO A 125 -11.81 -15.56 4.91
CA PRO A 125 -13.21 -15.11 4.99
C PRO A 125 -13.82 -15.13 6.40
N HIS A 126 -13.21 -15.86 7.34
CA HIS A 126 -13.68 -16.01 8.71
C HIS A 126 -12.77 -15.32 9.74
N ALA A 127 -11.73 -14.63 9.30
CA ALA A 127 -10.77 -13.99 10.19
C ALA A 127 -11.25 -12.60 10.60
N SER A 128 -11.03 -12.23 11.86
CA SER A 128 -11.17 -10.85 12.30
C SER A 128 -9.98 -10.02 11.83
N HIS A 129 -10.26 -8.87 11.23
CA HIS A 129 -9.28 -7.98 10.63
C HIS A 129 -9.08 -6.73 11.48
N HIS A 130 -7.91 -6.62 12.10
CA HIS A 130 -7.47 -5.48 12.89
C HIS A 130 -6.71 -4.50 11.99
N LEU A 131 -7.25 -3.30 11.82
CA LEU A 131 -6.69 -2.25 10.98
C LEU A 131 -5.81 -1.34 11.83
N CYS A 132 -4.50 -1.47 11.67
CA CYS A 132 -3.48 -0.83 12.49
C CYS A 132 -2.62 0.16 11.66
N PHE A 133 -3.24 0.84 10.69
CA PHE A 133 -2.60 1.84 9.84
C PHE A 133 -2.13 3.07 10.64
N ASP A 134 -1.37 3.95 9.97
CA ASP A 134 -0.82 5.14 10.61
C ASP A 134 -1.94 6.02 11.17
N HIS A 135 -1.67 6.67 12.30
CA HIS A 135 -2.56 7.62 12.96
C HIS A 135 -2.50 8.99 12.25
N ASP A 136 -2.78 8.96 10.95
CA ASP A 136 -2.91 10.13 10.10
C ASP A 136 -4.09 9.97 9.13
N ARG A 137 -4.32 10.99 8.31
CA ARG A 137 -5.45 11.03 7.40
C ARG A 137 -5.37 9.95 6.30
N ALA A 138 -4.17 9.54 5.88
CA ALA A 138 -4.02 8.49 4.88
C ALA A 138 -4.39 7.14 5.49
N GLY A 139 -3.88 6.82 6.68
CA GLY A 139 -4.22 5.59 7.40
C GLY A 139 -5.72 5.47 7.70
N GLN A 140 -6.38 6.58 8.04
CA GLN A 140 -7.85 6.64 8.19
C GLN A 140 -8.59 6.27 6.90
N VAL A 141 -8.16 6.81 5.75
CA VAL A 141 -8.76 6.50 4.44
C VAL A 141 -8.51 5.03 4.06
N TYR A 142 -7.33 4.49 4.34
CA TYR A 142 -7.02 3.07 4.12
C TYR A 142 -7.94 2.14 4.93
N ALA A 143 -8.29 2.53 6.16
CA ALA A 143 -9.24 1.77 6.95
C ALA A 143 -10.64 1.74 6.31
N ILE A 144 -11.10 2.88 5.77
CA ILE A 144 -12.38 2.97 5.06
C ILE A 144 -12.35 2.15 3.77
N HIS A 145 -11.27 2.22 2.99
CA HIS A 145 -11.07 1.42 1.78
C HIS A 145 -11.09 -0.07 2.08
N PHE A 146 -10.48 -0.50 3.19
CA PHE A 146 -10.53 -1.88 3.64
C PHE A 146 -11.98 -2.30 3.91
N ALA A 147 -12.73 -1.50 4.66
CA ALA A 147 -14.12 -1.82 5.00
C ALA A 147 -15.02 -1.93 3.77
N LEU A 148 -14.91 -0.99 2.83
CA LEU A 148 -15.63 -1.02 1.56
C LEU A 148 -15.27 -2.27 0.74
N THR A 149 -13.97 -2.61 0.68
CA THR A 149 -13.49 -3.80 -0.03
C THR A 149 -14.02 -5.08 0.62
N HIS A 150 -14.00 -5.16 1.95
CA HIS A 150 -14.52 -6.29 2.73
C HIS A 150 -16.03 -6.45 2.56
N ALA A 151 -16.76 -5.34 2.47
CA ALA A 151 -18.19 -5.34 2.17
C ALA A 151 -18.51 -5.70 0.70
N GLY A 152 -17.50 -5.94 -0.13
CA GLY A 152 -17.66 -6.30 -1.55
C GLY A 152 -18.06 -5.12 -2.44
N TRP A 153 -17.86 -3.87 -1.99
CA TRP A 153 -18.23 -2.70 -2.78
C TRP A 153 -17.31 -2.55 -4.00
N ASN A 154 -17.91 -2.13 -5.11
CA ASN A 154 -17.19 -1.51 -6.21
C ASN A 154 -17.24 0.01 -5.99
N PHE A 155 -16.11 0.64 -5.72
CA PHE A 155 -16.09 2.04 -5.30
C PHE A 155 -14.91 2.82 -5.89
N SER A 156 -15.07 4.14 -5.91
CA SER A 156 -13.98 5.10 -6.08
C SER A 156 -14.04 6.15 -4.98
N THR A 157 -12.91 6.76 -4.65
CA THR A 157 -12.87 7.82 -3.65
C THR A 157 -12.05 9.01 -4.11
N CYS A 158 -12.46 10.21 -3.73
CA CYS A 158 -11.64 11.42 -3.88
C CYS A 158 -11.79 12.32 -2.64
N LEU A 159 -10.87 13.26 -2.47
CA LEU A 159 -10.99 14.26 -1.43
C LEU A 159 -11.71 15.49 -2.00
N SER A 160 -12.62 16.07 -1.22
CA SER A 160 -13.24 17.33 -1.58
C SER A 160 -12.28 18.49 -1.28
N GLN A 161 -12.56 19.65 -1.88
CA GLN A 161 -11.84 20.90 -1.57
C GLN A 161 -11.95 21.31 -0.09
N THR A 162 -12.96 20.81 0.61
CA THR A 162 -13.18 21.06 2.05
C THR A 162 -12.55 19.98 2.94
N GLY A 163 -11.84 19.02 2.35
CA GLY A 163 -11.14 17.95 3.07
C GLY A 163 -12.02 16.76 3.45
N ARG A 164 -13.24 16.66 2.92
CA ARG A 164 -14.12 15.51 3.13
C ARG A 164 -13.78 14.38 2.18
N LEU A 165 -13.98 13.15 2.59
CA LEU A 165 -13.82 11.99 1.72
C LEU A 165 -15.13 11.76 0.97
N ILE A 166 -15.07 11.86 -0.36
CA ILE A 166 -16.17 11.49 -1.24
C ILE A 166 -15.99 10.02 -1.58
N VAL A 167 -17.00 9.20 -1.28
CA VAL A 167 -17.05 7.79 -1.65
C VAL A 167 -18.17 7.60 -2.65
N GLN A 168 -17.83 7.13 -3.85
CA GLN A 168 -18.80 6.82 -4.89
C GLN A 168 -18.91 5.30 -5.04
N ASN A 169 -20.11 4.77 -4.87
CA ASN A 169 -20.42 3.38 -5.19
C ASN A 169 -20.67 3.29 -6.70
N ASN A 170 -19.88 2.48 -7.40
CA ASN A 170 -19.95 2.28 -8.84
C ASN A 170 -20.87 1.10 -9.22
N SER A 171 -21.73 0.66 -8.31
CA SER A 171 -22.78 -0.34 -8.55
C SER A 171 -24.06 0.35 -9.07
N GLU A 172 -25.12 -0.42 -9.37
CA GLU A 172 -26.31 0.03 -10.11
C GLU A 172 -26.97 1.33 -9.60
N ASP A 173 -26.89 1.61 -8.30
CA ASP A 173 -27.52 2.79 -7.67
C ASP A 173 -26.67 4.09 -7.73
N TYR A 174 -25.39 4.00 -8.13
CA TYR A 174 -24.44 5.15 -8.21
C TYR A 174 -24.46 6.08 -7.00
N SER A 175 -24.66 5.54 -5.80
CA SER A 175 -24.78 6.35 -4.58
C SER A 175 -23.44 7.01 -4.21
N GLN A 176 -23.52 8.28 -3.82
CA GLN A 176 -22.37 9.07 -3.39
C GLN A 176 -22.54 9.47 -1.92
N TYR A 177 -21.47 9.29 -1.15
CA TYR A 177 -21.39 9.64 0.27
C TYR A 177 -20.30 10.68 0.45
N GLU A 178 -20.57 11.70 1.24
CA GLU A 178 -19.58 12.67 1.67
C GLU A 178 -19.30 12.48 3.16
N ILE A 179 -18.07 12.11 3.49
CA ILE A 179 -17.66 11.68 4.82
C ILE A 179 -16.72 12.71 5.42
N GLU A 180 -17.09 13.21 6.58
CA GLU A 180 -16.21 14.05 7.39
C GLU A 180 -15.22 13.16 8.15
N LEU A 181 -13.93 13.40 7.94
CA LEU A 181 -12.86 12.63 8.58
C LEU A 181 -12.47 13.17 9.96
N GLU A 182 -12.91 14.38 10.33
CA GLU A 182 -12.53 15.02 11.59
C GLU A 182 -13.75 15.52 12.38
N PRO A 183 -14.00 15.03 13.61
CA PRO A 183 -13.22 14.01 14.32
C PRO A 183 -13.40 12.61 13.73
N PHE A 184 -12.30 11.87 13.56
CA PHE A 184 -12.37 10.53 12.97
C PHE A 184 -13.10 9.55 13.89
N ASN A 185 -14.16 8.92 13.37
CA ASN A 185 -14.89 7.87 14.06
C ASN A 185 -15.27 6.75 13.08
N PHE A 186 -14.47 5.69 13.10
CA PHE A 186 -14.60 4.58 12.16
C PHE A 186 -15.98 3.92 12.21
N GLU A 187 -16.52 3.64 13.39
CA GLU A 187 -17.82 2.99 13.58
C GLU A 187 -18.98 3.82 13.02
N LYS A 188 -18.98 5.13 13.26
CA LYS A 188 -19.99 6.04 12.68
C LYS A 188 -19.88 6.09 11.16
N ILE A 189 -18.66 6.13 10.63
CA ILE A 189 -18.41 6.17 9.19
C ILE A 189 -18.91 4.88 8.52
N THR A 190 -18.56 3.72 9.08
CA THR A 190 -19.02 2.43 8.54
C THR A 190 -20.53 2.26 8.67
N ALA A 191 -21.15 2.80 9.72
CA ALA A 191 -22.61 2.85 9.86
C ALA A 191 -23.28 3.72 8.77
N ILE A 192 -22.71 4.89 8.45
CA ILE A 192 -23.19 5.76 7.34
C ILE A 192 -23.12 5.01 6.00
N LEU A 193 -22.06 4.22 5.82
CA LEU A 193 -21.84 3.39 4.63
C LEU A 193 -22.65 2.07 4.64
N GLY A 194 -23.40 1.77 5.70
CA GLY A 194 -24.18 0.53 5.81
C GLY A 194 -23.33 -0.73 6.02
N ILE A 195 -22.10 -0.59 6.51
CA ILE A 195 -21.16 -1.69 6.81
C ILE A 195 -21.26 -2.03 8.30
N ASN A 196 -22.06 -3.02 8.64
CA ASN A 196 -22.42 -3.34 10.03
C ASN A 196 -21.40 -4.22 10.79
N ASP A 197 -20.44 -4.83 10.08
CA ASP A 197 -19.46 -5.75 10.69
C ASP A 197 -18.21 -5.05 11.25
N ALA A 198 -18.15 -3.72 11.14
CA ALA A 198 -17.04 -2.89 11.58
C ALA A 198 -17.28 -2.27 12.96
N LYS A 199 -16.28 -2.41 13.85
CA LYS A 199 -16.32 -1.89 15.22
C LYS A 199 -15.05 -1.11 15.54
N GLN A 200 -15.16 -0.11 16.39
CA GLN A 200 -13.98 0.53 16.98
C GLN A 200 -13.48 -0.32 18.15
N ASN A 201 -12.17 -0.56 18.23
CA ASN A 201 -11.60 -1.26 19.38
C ASN A 201 -11.56 -0.31 20.59
N LEU A 202 -12.55 -0.42 21.49
CA LEU A 202 -12.57 0.32 22.73
C LEU A 202 -11.37 -0.12 23.59
N LYS A 203 -10.47 0.82 23.92
CA LYS A 203 -9.38 0.62 24.88
C LYS A 203 -9.99 0.33 26.25
N ASN A 204 -10.35 -0.94 26.50
CA ASN A 204 -10.52 -1.61 27.79
C ASN A 204 -10.98 -3.06 27.54
N GLY A 205 -10.02 -3.94 27.25
CA GLY A 205 -9.90 -5.22 27.97
C GLY A 205 -11.00 -6.28 27.92
N GLU A 206 -12.02 -6.22 27.08
CA GLU A 206 -12.94 -7.36 26.86
C GLU A 206 -12.69 -7.97 25.50
N ARG A 207 -11.84 -8.99 25.49
CA ARG A 207 -11.71 -9.91 24.35
C ARG A 207 -12.95 -10.77 24.33
N ASP A 208 -13.84 -10.48 23.39
CA ASP A 208 -14.90 -11.40 23.05
C ASP A 208 -14.28 -12.65 22.38
N ASP A 209 -14.58 -13.78 23.01
CA ASP A 209 -14.47 -15.16 22.54
C ASP A 209 -13.08 -15.74 22.24
N MET A 210 -12.26 -15.91 23.29
CA MET A 210 -11.11 -16.83 23.25
C MET A 210 -11.49 -18.15 23.92
N GLY A 211 -12.10 -19.04 23.14
CA GLY A 211 -12.40 -20.42 23.55
C GLY A 211 -11.16 -21.13 24.09
N ILE A 212 -11.20 -21.47 25.38
CA ILE A 212 -10.22 -22.27 26.10
C ILE A 212 -10.27 -23.72 25.57
N GLY A 213 -9.65 -23.97 24.43
CA GLY A 213 -9.63 -25.29 23.79
C GLY A 213 -8.60 -25.46 22.67
N ASP A 214 -8.22 -24.36 22.02
CA ASP A 214 -7.33 -24.31 20.84
C ASP A 214 -5.81 -24.23 21.20
N GLY A 215 -5.47 -24.26 22.48
CA GLY A 215 -4.07 -24.06 22.93
C GLY A 215 -3.14 -25.24 22.61
N TYR A 216 -3.62 -26.48 22.81
CA TYR A 216 -2.78 -27.68 22.83
C TYR A 216 -2.29 -28.11 21.44
N LEU A 217 -3.19 -28.18 20.46
CA LEU A 217 -2.81 -28.59 19.09
C LEU A 217 -1.87 -27.57 18.45
N GLN A 218 -2.05 -26.27 18.75
CA GLN A 218 -1.19 -25.21 18.27
C GLN A 218 0.21 -25.25 18.92
N GLU A 219 0.31 -25.56 20.21
CA GLU A 219 1.60 -25.77 20.88
C GLU A 219 2.35 -26.98 20.32
N MET A 220 1.63 -28.08 20.08
CA MET A 220 2.20 -29.29 19.47
C MET A 220 2.71 -29.03 18.05
N ARG A 221 2.00 -28.22 17.25
CA ARG A 221 2.48 -27.77 15.94
C ARG A 221 3.81 -27.03 16.03
N MET A 222 3.98 -26.14 17.02
CA MET A 222 5.21 -25.38 17.15
C MET A 222 6.41 -26.26 17.47
N VAL A 223 6.26 -27.17 18.44
CA VAL A 223 7.34 -28.08 18.84
C VAL A 223 7.78 -28.94 17.65
N CYS A 224 6.82 -29.54 16.94
CA CYS A 224 7.14 -30.36 15.76
C CYS A 224 7.78 -29.55 14.63
N MET A 225 7.44 -28.26 14.49
CA MET A 225 7.98 -27.41 13.43
C MET A 225 9.41 -26.97 13.73
N ASP A 226 9.69 -26.58 14.98
CA ASP A 226 11.04 -26.23 15.41
C ASP A 226 11.98 -27.45 15.34
N GLU A 227 11.50 -28.63 15.72
CA GLU A 227 12.22 -29.89 15.55
C GLU A 227 12.54 -30.19 14.09
N TYR A 228 11.58 -29.99 13.18
CA TYR A 228 11.79 -30.23 11.74
C TYR A 228 12.80 -29.27 11.13
N GLU A 229 12.73 -27.98 11.47
CA GLU A 229 13.68 -27.01 10.93
C GLU A 229 15.08 -27.21 11.46
N MET A 230 15.22 -27.47 12.77
CA MET A 230 16.51 -27.82 13.36
C MET A 230 17.10 -29.06 12.68
N ALA A 231 16.29 -30.09 12.46
CA ALA A 231 16.72 -31.31 11.78
C ALA A 231 17.16 -31.06 10.33
N ARG A 232 16.47 -30.17 9.62
CA ARG A 232 16.75 -29.79 8.23
C ARG A 232 18.02 -28.93 8.11
N ASP A 233 18.17 -27.92 8.98
CA ASP A 233 19.27 -26.96 8.93
C ASP A 233 20.58 -27.58 9.43
N GLU A 234 20.51 -28.45 10.43
CA GLU A 234 21.69 -29.18 10.94
C GLU A 234 22.02 -30.43 10.14
N GLY A 235 21.15 -30.85 9.20
CA GLY A 235 21.29 -32.10 8.47
C GLY A 235 21.31 -33.33 9.38
N SER A 236 20.66 -33.24 10.54
CA SER A 236 20.70 -34.26 11.61
C SER A 236 19.67 -35.37 11.43
N ALA A 237 18.80 -35.26 10.42
CA ALA A 237 17.82 -36.28 10.03
C ALA A 237 18.00 -36.71 8.56
N SER A 238 17.65 -37.96 8.27
CA SER A 238 17.57 -38.50 6.90
C SER A 238 16.36 -37.95 6.14
N GLU A 239 16.39 -38.07 4.81
CA GLU A 239 15.31 -37.59 3.94
C GLU A 239 13.95 -38.27 4.25
N GLU A 240 13.96 -39.55 4.62
CA GLU A 240 12.75 -40.26 5.07
C GLU A 240 12.21 -39.76 6.42
N GLU A 241 13.09 -39.36 7.34
CA GLU A 241 12.72 -38.82 8.64
C GLU A 241 12.12 -37.41 8.50
N LEU A 242 12.69 -36.57 7.63
CA LEU A 242 12.15 -35.25 7.31
C LEU A 242 10.75 -35.36 6.68
N GLU A 243 10.53 -36.31 5.77
CA GLU A 243 9.20 -36.49 5.16
C GLU A 243 8.15 -36.99 6.18
N LYS A 244 8.55 -37.83 7.13
CA LYS A 244 7.67 -38.22 8.26
C LYS A 244 7.30 -37.04 9.15
N MET A 245 8.28 -36.20 9.50
CA MET A 245 8.06 -35.00 10.31
C MET A 245 7.13 -34.02 9.58
N ARG A 246 7.30 -33.88 8.27
CA ARG A 246 6.42 -33.07 7.41
C ARG A 246 4.98 -33.61 7.36
N SER A 247 4.80 -34.91 7.16
CA SER A 247 3.47 -35.55 7.24
C SER A 247 2.80 -35.38 8.61
N ASN A 248 3.58 -35.42 9.70
CA ASN A 248 3.05 -35.19 11.04
C ASN A 248 2.58 -33.73 11.22
N LEU A 249 3.35 -32.76 10.69
CA LEU A 249 2.95 -31.36 10.69
C LEU A 249 1.65 -31.12 9.90
N GLU A 250 1.52 -31.71 8.71
CA GLU A 250 0.28 -31.63 7.92
C GLU A 250 -0.92 -32.25 8.67
N ALA A 251 -0.72 -33.34 9.40
CA ALA A 251 -1.78 -33.97 10.20
C ALA A 251 -2.22 -33.08 11.38
N ILE A 252 -1.29 -32.41 12.05
CA ILE A 252 -1.59 -31.46 13.13
C ILE A 252 -2.34 -30.24 12.57
N GLU A 253 -1.90 -29.71 11.43
CA GLU A 253 -2.56 -28.58 10.75
C GLU A 253 -3.99 -28.93 10.36
N LYS A 254 -4.22 -30.12 9.81
CA LYS A 254 -5.56 -30.62 9.49
C LYS A 254 -6.45 -30.79 10.73
N ALA A 255 -5.88 -31.16 11.88
CA ALA A 255 -6.62 -31.26 13.14
C ALA A 255 -7.01 -29.89 13.70
N ILE A 256 -6.14 -28.88 13.55
CA ILE A 256 -6.44 -27.48 13.87
C ILE A 256 -7.60 -26.99 12.99
N ASP A 257 -7.52 -27.19 11.67
CA ASP A 257 -8.57 -26.81 10.72
C ASP A 257 -9.93 -27.46 11.04
N ALA A 258 -9.92 -28.74 11.46
CA ALA A 258 -11.13 -29.44 11.88
C ALA A 258 -11.71 -28.91 13.21
N SER A 259 -10.89 -28.34 14.09
CA SER A 259 -11.33 -27.79 15.38
C SER A 259 -11.96 -26.39 15.28
N ILE A 260 -11.79 -25.72 14.15
CA ILE A 260 -12.32 -24.38 13.86
C ILE A 260 -13.81 -24.43 13.46
N SER A 261 -14.40 -25.61 13.24
CA SER A 261 -15.79 -25.78 12.78
C SER A 261 -16.90 -25.54 13.83
N GLY A 262 -16.68 -24.65 14.80
CA GLY A 262 -17.72 -24.09 15.67
C GLY A 262 -18.65 -23.13 14.90
N PRO A 263 -19.73 -22.60 15.53
CA PRO A 263 -20.64 -21.67 14.86
C PRO A 263 -19.86 -20.49 14.26
N GLU A 264 -20.10 -20.24 12.97
CA GLU A 264 -19.38 -19.26 12.14
C GLU A 264 -19.48 -17.86 12.76
N ALA A 265 -18.47 -17.44 13.51
CA ALA A 265 -18.23 -16.04 13.73
C ALA A 265 -17.76 -15.45 12.39
N THR A 266 -18.65 -14.79 11.66
CA THR A 266 -18.26 -13.94 10.52
C THR A 266 -17.22 -12.95 11.03
N GLY A 267 -16.02 -12.98 10.47
CA GLY A 267 -14.91 -12.14 10.93
C GLY A 267 -15.31 -10.66 10.98
N CYS A 268 -14.94 -9.96 12.05
CA CYS A 268 -15.26 -8.54 12.22
C CYS A 268 -14.09 -7.64 11.80
N ILE A 269 -14.39 -6.39 11.46
CA ILE A 269 -13.37 -5.37 11.18
C ILE A 269 -13.17 -4.53 12.45
N LEU A 270 -11.94 -4.44 12.93
CA LEU A 270 -11.57 -3.75 14.16
C LEU A 270 -10.58 -2.64 13.85
N TYR A 271 -10.92 -1.39 14.11
CA TYR A 271 -9.99 -0.28 13.96
C TYR A 271 -9.14 -0.05 15.22
N GLU A 272 -7.82 0.02 15.04
CA GLU A 272 -6.83 0.25 16.10
C GLU A 272 -5.82 1.30 15.65
N SER A 273 -5.58 2.30 16.50
CA SER A 273 -4.58 3.34 16.23
C SER A 273 -3.53 3.39 17.32
N ALA A 274 -2.34 3.85 16.96
CA ALA A 274 -1.30 4.21 17.91
C ALA A 274 -1.83 5.22 18.94
N ALA A 275 -1.25 5.22 20.13
CA ALA A 275 -1.65 6.11 21.21
C ALA A 275 -1.57 7.58 20.80
N GLU A 276 -2.41 8.41 21.42
CA GLU A 276 -2.48 9.84 21.11
C GLU A 276 -1.10 10.51 21.22
N GLY A 277 -0.76 11.28 20.19
CA GLY A 277 0.53 11.94 20.05
C GLY A 277 1.64 11.07 19.44
N TYR A 278 1.32 9.88 18.93
CA TYR A 278 2.21 9.07 18.09
C TYR A 278 1.62 8.91 16.70
N LYS A 279 2.48 9.00 15.68
CA LYS A 279 2.10 8.84 14.28
C LYS A 279 1.84 7.37 13.95
N ASP A 280 2.76 6.49 14.32
CA ASP A 280 2.71 5.08 14.00
C ASP A 280 3.15 4.23 15.21
N TRP A 281 3.07 2.89 15.08
CA TRP A 281 3.38 1.97 16.16
C TRP A 281 4.88 1.92 16.45
N ASN A 282 5.71 2.07 15.43
CA ASN A 282 7.15 2.14 15.57
C ASN A 282 7.59 3.40 16.35
N ASP A 283 6.98 4.55 16.09
CA ASP A 283 7.19 5.80 16.82
C ASP A 283 6.72 5.67 18.26
N GLN A 284 5.58 5.01 18.51
CA GLN A 284 5.13 4.70 19.87
C GLN A 284 6.13 3.83 20.62
N LEU A 285 6.64 2.76 20.01
CA LEU A 285 7.64 1.89 20.61
C LEU A 285 8.93 2.66 20.93
N LEU A 286 9.36 3.56 20.03
CA LEU A 286 10.58 4.37 20.19
C LEU A 286 10.39 5.63 21.04
N GLY A 287 9.16 5.92 21.51
CA GLY A 287 8.86 7.14 22.26
C GLY A 287 8.97 8.43 21.44
N LYS A 288 8.87 8.35 20.10
CA LYS A 288 8.93 9.49 19.19
C LYS A 288 7.56 10.13 19.03
N ARG A 289 7.28 11.14 19.83
CA ARG A 289 6.01 11.88 19.72
C ARG A 289 5.96 12.72 18.45
N ILE A 290 4.74 12.88 17.92
CA ILE A 290 4.42 13.86 16.87
C ILE A 290 4.90 15.23 17.38
N LYS A 291 5.85 15.82 16.65
CA LYS A 291 6.22 17.21 16.89
C LYS A 291 5.08 18.08 16.34
N PRO A 292 4.71 19.19 17.02
CA PRO A 292 3.85 20.18 16.40
C PRO A 292 4.63 20.80 15.24
N GLU A 293 4.45 20.27 14.04
CA GLU A 293 4.96 20.89 12.83
C GLU A 293 4.06 22.09 12.52
N LYS A 294 4.69 23.25 12.37
CA LYS A 294 4.13 24.36 11.59
C LYS A 294 3.69 23.78 10.25
N ASP A 295 2.44 24.03 9.87
CA ASP A 295 1.83 23.70 8.58
C ASP A 295 2.86 23.57 7.43
N ASN A 296 3.36 22.36 7.21
CA ASN A 296 4.13 21.99 6.03
C ASN A 296 3.46 20.74 5.46
N LEU A 297 2.30 20.96 4.85
CA LEU A 297 1.45 20.02 4.12
C LEU A 297 2.12 19.42 2.86
N ASP A 298 3.44 19.51 2.71
CA ASP A 298 4.10 19.37 1.40
C ASP A 298 4.95 18.10 1.22
N ASP A 299 5.18 17.28 2.25
CA ASP A 299 6.27 16.29 2.17
C ASP A 299 5.89 14.84 1.82
N TRP A 300 4.61 14.51 1.60
CA TRP A 300 4.18 13.12 1.28
C TRP A 300 3.23 12.92 0.10
N GLU A 301 2.89 13.97 -0.64
CA GLU A 301 2.10 13.78 -1.86
C GLU A 301 2.99 13.32 -3.03
N ILE A 302 2.50 12.34 -3.80
CA ILE A 302 3.09 12.03 -5.11
C ILE A 302 2.98 13.30 -5.95
N SER A 303 4.11 13.99 -6.15
CA SER A 303 4.10 15.20 -6.97
C SER A 303 3.69 14.84 -8.39
N GLY A 304 2.54 15.33 -8.81
CA GLY A 304 2.06 15.19 -10.17
C GLY A 304 3.00 15.89 -11.15
N LYS A 305 3.65 16.98 -10.73
CA LYS A 305 4.71 17.64 -11.49
C LYS A 305 5.88 16.69 -11.76
N ALA A 306 6.40 16.02 -10.74
CA ALA A 306 7.52 15.08 -10.90
C ALA A 306 7.14 13.88 -11.77
N THR A 307 5.94 13.34 -11.54
CA THR A 307 5.41 12.18 -12.26
C THR A 307 5.25 12.45 -13.75
N LEU A 308 4.62 13.58 -14.10
CA LEU A 308 4.40 13.92 -15.49
C LEU A 308 5.69 14.32 -16.20
N ASN A 309 6.58 15.08 -15.55
CA ASN A 309 7.88 15.41 -16.13
C ASN A 309 8.74 14.17 -16.39
N HIS A 310 8.70 13.18 -15.48
CA HIS A 310 9.39 11.91 -15.71
C HIS A 310 8.82 11.17 -16.93
N ALA A 311 7.50 11.09 -17.06
CA ALA A 311 6.84 10.43 -18.19
C ALA A 311 7.07 11.11 -19.55
N LEU A 312 7.42 12.41 -19.54
CA LEU A 312 7.74 13.21 -20.73
C LEU A 312 9.25 13.28 -21.03
N SER A 313 10.12 12.85 -20.12
CA SER A 313 11.57 13.06 -20.20
C SER A 313 12.23 12.40 -21.42
N ASP A 314 11.67 11.31 -21.92
CA ASP A 314 12.19 10.59 -23.10
C ASP A 314 11.69 11.16 -24.45
N LEU A 315 10.88 12.22 -24.43
CA LEU A 315 10.33 12.82 -25.65
C LEU A 315 11.18 14.00 -26.15
N PRO A 316 11.12 14.35 -27.46
CA PRO A 316 11.78 15.53 -28.01
C PRO A 316 11.23 16.82 -27.37
N GLU A 317 12.11 17.72 -26.94
CA GLU A 317 11.76 19.04 -26.41
C GLU A 317 11.68 20.08 -27.53
N VAL A 318 10.86 21.11 -27.31
CA VAL A 318 10.85 22.31 -28.16
C VAL A 318 12.18 23.01 -27.99
N ASN A 319 12.75 23.49 -29.09
CA ASN A 319 14.05 24.15 -29.04
C ASN A 319 13.99 25.40 -28.12
N PRO A 320 14.84 25.50 -27.08
CA PRO A 320 14.85 26.65 -26.18
C PRO A 320 15.10 27.99 -26.87
N GLU A 321 15.79 28.00 -28.02
CA GLU A 321 15.94 29.21 -28.82
C GLU A 321 14.64 29.64 -29.49
N HIS A 322 13.83 28.69 -29.96
CA HIS A 322 12.54 28.94 -30.59
C HIS A 322 11.51 29.47 -29.58
N ILE A 323 11.56 28.97 -28.33
CA ILE A 323 10.75 29.50 -27.22
C ILE A 323 11.12 30.96 -26.92
N ARG A 324 12.42 31.31 -26.95
CA ARG A 324 12.89 32.67 -26.65
C ARG A 324 12.54 33.69 -27.73
N ASN A 325 12.54 33.29 -28.99
CA ASN A 325 12.35 34.19 -30.12
C ASN A 325 10.93 34.12 -30.74
N GLY A 326 10.11 33.13 -30.36
CA GLY A 326 8.75 32.92 -30.90
C GLY A 326 8.72 32.38 -32.34
N LEU A 327 9.87 31.93 -32.87
CA LEU A 327 10.03 31.41 -34.22
C LEU A 327 10.09 29.88 -34.16
N TYR A 328 8.94 29.25 -34.27
CA TYR A 328 8.79 27.81 -34.16
C TYR A 328 8.82 27.13 -35.52
N ASP A 329 9.26 25.87 -35.57
CA ASP A 329 9.25 25.03 -36.75
C ASP A 329 8.31 23.81 -36.62
N GLU A 330 8.21 23.01 -37.69
CA GLU A 330 7.35 21.81 -37.69
C GLU A 330 7.85 20.72 -36.72
N ALA A 331 9.16 20.70 -36.41
CA ALA A 331 9.71 19.75 -35.45
C ALA A 331 9.31 20.11 -34.01
N ASP A 332 9.24 21.41 -33.68
CA ASP A 332 8.68 21.89 -32.41
C ASP A 332 7.20 21.52 -32.29
N HIS A 333 6.43 21.68 -33.37
CA HIS A 333 5.02 21.33 -33.41
C HIS A 333 4.79 19.83 -33.16
N GLU A 334 5.59 18.97 -33.80
CA GLU A 334 5.55 17.53 -33.59
C GLU A 334 6.00 17.14 -32.18
N ALA A 335 7.01 17.82 -31.63
CA ALA A 335 7.50 17.62 -30.27
C ALA A 335 6.42 17.93 -29.21
N VAL A 336 5.73 19.08 -29.32
CA VAL A 336 4.65 19.44 -28.40
C VAL A 336 3.47 18.48 -28.50
N ARG A 337 3.04 18.12 -29.72
CA ARG A 337 1.91 17.21 -29.91
C ARG A 337 2.16 15.85 -29.25
N LYS A 338 3.35 15.27 -29.45
CA LYS A 338 3.73 13.98 -28.82
C LYS A 338 3.74 14.07 -27.29
N ARG A 339 4.21 15.19 -26.73
CA ARG A 339 4.20 15.43 -25.28
C ARG A 339 2.78 15.59 -24.75
N LEU A 340 1.91 16.29 -25.46
CA LEU A 340 0.50 16.48 -25.09
C LEU A 340 -0.26 15.13 -25.09
N GLU A 341 -0.10 14.32 -26.14
CA GLU A 341 -0.70 12.97 -26.19
C GLU A 341 -0.17 12.03 -25.10
N ARG A 342 1.10 12.14 -24.71
CA ARG A 342 1.66 11.35 -23.60
C ARG A 342 1.11 11.85 -22.28
N ALA A 343 1.01 13.17 -22.08
CA ALA A 343 0.45 13.75 -20.88
C ALA A 343 -1.01 13.32 -20.68
N ASP A 344 -1.83 13.38 -21.73
CA ASP A 344 -3.24 12.95 -21.71
C ASP A 344 -3.38 11.48 -21.34
N ARG A 345 -2.54 10.61 -21.93
CA ARG A 345 -2.54 9.16 -21.60
C ARG A 345 -2.15 8.90 -20.15
N VAL A 346 -1.16 9.61 -19.63
CA VAL A 346 -0.69 9.45 -18.25
C VAL A 346 -1.76 9.94 -17.29
N ILE A 347 -2.28 11.16 -17.48
CA ILE A 347 -3.38 11.71 -16.66
C ILE A 347 -4.57 10.75 -16.65
N PHE A 348 -5.03 10.32 -17.84
CA PHE A 348 -6.14 9.38 -17.95
C PHE A 348 -5.85 8.05 -17.23
N SER A 349 -4.63 7.52 -17.33
CA SER A 349 -4.27 6.28 -16.63
C SER A 349 -4.29 6.40 -15.11
N PHE A 350 -3.96 7.58 -14.57
CA PHE A 350 -4.05 7.88 -13.14
C PHE A 350 -5.51 8.06 -12.72
N GLU A 351 -6.34 8.68 -13.55
CA GLU A 351 -7.79 8.84 -13.32
C GLU A 351 -8.55 7.51 -13.34
N THR A 352 -8.19 6.58 -14.23
CA THR A 352 -8.93 5.32 -14.39
C THR A 352 -8.45 4.19 -13.49
N ASN A 353 -7.17 4.18 -13.09
CA ASN A 353 -6.56 3.05 -12.38
C ASN A 353 -6.25 3.34 -10.90
N ASP A 354 -6.70 4.48 -10.37
CA ASP A 354 -6.56 4.89 -8.97
C ASP A 354 -5.18 4.60 -8.36
N GLN A 355 -4.13 5.17 -8.98
CA GLN A 355 -2.74 4.95 -8.60
C GLN A 355 -2.27 5.85 -7.42
N GLY A 356 -3.20 6.45 -6.67
CA GLY A 356 -2.89 7.25 -5.48
C GLY A 356 -2.34 8.66 -5.73
N MET A 357 -2.69 9.29 -6.86
CA MET A 357 -2.34 10.69 -7.17
C MET A 357 -3.26 11.65 -6.37
N SER A 358 -2.69 12.63 -5.65
CA SER A 358 -3.47 13.63 -4.90
C SER A 358 -4.13 14.66 -5.82
N ASP A 359 -5.15 15.39 -5.35
CA ASP A 359 -5.78 16.48 -6.13
C ASP A 359 -4.78 17.57 -6.49
N LYS A 360 -3.87 17.91 -5.58
CA LYS A 360 -2.76 18.84 -5.85
C LYS A 360 -1.82 18.26 -6.91
N GLY A 361 -1.55 16.95 -6.86
CA GLY A 361 -0.82 16.24 -7.90
C GLY A 361 -1.52 16.32 -9.27
N PHE A 362 -2.82 16.04 -9.34
CA PHE A 362 -3.59 16.21 -10.57
C PHE A 362 -3.58 17.67 -11.06
N GLN A 363 -3.73 18.65 -10.17
CA GLN A 363 -3.61 20.07 -10.52
C GLN A 363 -2.25 20.40 -11.13
N GLU A 364 -1.16 19.86 -10.56
CA GLU A 364 0.19 20.01 -11.12
C GLU A 364 0.31 19.39 -12.53
N MET A 365 -0.27 18.21 -12.74
CA MET A 365 -0.27 17.53 -14.05
C MET A 365 -1.07 18.32 -15.08
N TYR A 366 -2.27 18.78 -14.71
CA TYR A 366 -3.13 19.59 -15.56
C TYR A 366 -2.50 20.93 -15.92
N LYS A 367 -1.73 21.53 -15.01
CA LYS A 367 -0.99 22.76 -15.28
C LYS A 367 0.09 22.56 -16.35
N ILE A 368 0.88 21.49 -16.27
CA ILE A 368 1.88 21.16 -17.31
C ILE A 368 1.19 20.89 -18.65
N ARG A 369 0.08 20.14 -18.64
CA ARG A 369 -0.73 19.88 -19.85
C ARG A 369 -1.23 21.19 -20.47
N GLU A 370 -1.73 22.12 -19.66
CA GLU A 370 -2.21 23.41 -20.13
C GLU A 370 -1.07 24.27 -20.70
N GLU A 371 0.11 24.26 -20.09
CA GLU A 371 1.31 24.92 -20.61
C GLU A 371 1.70 24.35 -21.98
N LEU A 372 1.65 23.03 -22.16
CA LEU A 372 1.88 22.39 -23.46
C LEU A 372 0.81 22.77 -24.49
N ALA A 373 -0.47 22.82 -24.10
CA ALA A 373 -1.56 23.20 -24.99
C ALA A 373 -1.44 24.66 -25.46
N ARG A 374 -1.05 25.57 -24.56
CA ARG A 374 -0.78 26.98 -24.92
C ARG A 374 0.40 27.06 -25.89
N LEU A 375 1.47 26.31 -25.64
CA LEU A 375 2.63 26.27 -26.51
C LEU A 375 2.28 25.69 -27.90
N GLU A 376 1.41 24.68 -27.97
CA GLU A 376 0.90 24.15 -29.25
C GLU A 376 0.17 25.22 -30.06
N VAL A 377 -0.68 26.02 -29.39
CA VAL A 377 -1.39 27.15 -30.01
C VAL A 377 -0.41 28.23 -30.50
N ASP A 378 0.60 28.58 -29.70
CA ASP A 378 1.63 29.56 -30.07
C ASP A 378 2.46 29.10 -31.28
N ILE A 379 2.86 27.83 -31.31
CA ILE A 379 3.56 27.21 -32.45
C ILE A 379 2.66 27.23 -33.69
N THR A 380 1.39 26.82 -33.55
CA THR A 380 0.42 26.80 -34.65
C THR A 380 0.21 28.19 -35.23
N ASN A 381 0.13 29.22 -34.38
CA ASN A 381 -0.01 30.61 -34.80
C ASN A 381 1.25 31.16 -35.48
N SER A 382 2.44 30.77 -35.01
CA SER A 382 3.71 31.13 -35.65
C SER A 382 3.84 30.50 -37.05
N LEU A 383 3.50 29.22 -37.17
CA LEU A 383 3.52 28.50 -38.45
C LEU A 383 2.45 29.00 -39.43
N SER A 384 1.28 29.44 -38.95
CA SER A 384 0.23 30.01 -39.79
C SER A 384 0.54 31.44 -40.23
N GLY A 385 1.13 32.28 -39.35
CA GLY A 385 1.62 33.61 -39.68
C GLY A 385 2.72 33.59 -40.75
N MET A 386 3.61 32.60 -40.71
CA MET A 386 4.58 32.38 -41.79
C MET A 386 3.90 31.99 -43.11
N ARG A 387 2.80 31.21 -43.11
CA ARG A 387 2.08 30.89 -44.35
C ARG A 387 1.38 32.09 -44.98
N GLU A 388 0.89 33.04 -44.18
CA GLU A 388 0.26 34.27 -44.69
C GLU A 388 1.27 35.24 -45.30
N ASP A 389 2.46 35.38 -44.70
CA ASP A 389 3.54 36.22 -45.25
C ASP A 389 4.11 35.69 -46.57
N PHE A 390 4.00 34.38 -46.83
CA PHE A 390 4.40 33.77 -48.11
C PHE A 390 3.33 33.89 -49.21
N HIS A 391 2.08 34.30 -48.92
CA HIS A 391 0.97 34.22 -49.88
C HIS A 391 0.39 35.54 -50.43
N SER A 392 0.91 36.73 -50.10
CA SER A 392 0.40 37.94 -50.79
C SER A 392 1.38 39.11 -50.97
N ARG A 393 2.32 38.96 -51.90
CA ARG A 393 2.80 40.08 -52.72
C ARG A 393 3.01 39.66 -54.18
N PHE A 394 1.91 39.31 -54.85
CA PHE A 394 1.83 39.51 -56.30
C PHE A 394 0.91 40.70 -56.55
N HIS A 395 1.54 41.87 -56.69
CA HIS A 395 0.88 43.05 -57.25
C HIS A 395 0.55 42.78 -58.72
N ARG A 396 -0.66 43.18 -59.12
CA ARG A 396 -1.02 43.41 -60.52
C ARG A 396 -1.20 44.90 -60.75
#